data_AF-A0A0F9X7D4-F1
#
_entry.id   AF-A0A0F9X7D4-F1
#
_cell.length_a   1.000
_cell.length_b   1.000
_cell.length_c   1.000
_cell.angle_alpha   90.00
_cell.angle_beta   90.00
_cell.angle_gamma   90.00
#
_symmetry.space_group_name_H-M   'P 1'
#
loop_
_entity.id
_entity.type
_entity.pdbx_description
1 polymer ?
#
loop_
_entity_poly.entity_id
_entity_poly.type
_entity_poly.pdbx_seq_one_letter_code
_entity_poly.pdbx_strand_id
1 'polypeptide(L)'
;MTDFEALGTKLGRLVTKKRAAYGNSHEKSGEVLAILYPGGVQPDQYGDMLTVARVLDKLFRVATDRGAYGESPWKDVAGYGLLGWAAAERRVVKCGDGAGSQR
;
A
#
# COMPACT_ATOMS: atom_id res chain seq x y z
N MET A 1 -7.34 -37.01 -2.52
CA MET A 1 -7.95 -36.07 -1.56
C MET A 1 -6.85 -35.12 -1.10
N THR A 2 -7.11 -33.81 -1.05
CA THR A 2 -6.08 -32.83 -0.66
C THR A 2 -5.90 -32.85 0.86
N ASP A 3 -4.66 -32.94 1.32
CA ASP A 3 -4.30 -32.84 2.74
C ASP A 3 -4.17 -31.36 3.14
N PHE A 4 -5.21 -30.85 3.77
CA PHE A 4 -5.24 -29.46 4.23
C PHE A 4 -4.38 -29.20 5.46
N GLU A 5 -4.09 -30.21 6.28
CA GLU A 5 -3.24 -30.08 7.47
C GLU A 5 -1.78 -29.85 7.06
N ALA A 6 -1.29 -30.65 6.10
CA ALA A 6 0.04 -30.47 5.53
C ALA A 6 0.19 -29.10 4.86
N LEU A 7 -0.84 -28.64 4.13
CA LEU A 7 -0.86 -27.30 3.53
C LEU A 7 -0.81 -26.19 4.59
N GLY A 8 -1.60 -26.30 5.65
CA GLY A 8 -1.61 -25.35 6.76
C GLY A 8 -0.24 -25.25 7.43
N THR A 9 0.42 -26.38 7.69
CA THR A 9 1.78 -26.43 8.25
C THR A 9 2.80 -25.73 7.37
N LYS A 10 2.76 -25.98 6.05
CA LYS A 10 3.65 -25.33 5.09
C LYS A 10 3.44 -23.82 5.03
N LEU A 11 2.17 -23.38 5.03
CA LEU A 11 1.81 -21.97 5.04
C LEU A 11 2.27 -21.28 6.33
N GLY A 12 2.04 -21.89 7.49
CA GLY A 12 2.47 -21.35 8.79
C GLY A 12 3.98 -21.13 8.83
N ARG A 13 4.78 -22.11 8.38
CA ARG A 13 6.23 -21.97 8.29
C ARG A 13 6.66 -20.80 7.40
N LEU A 14 5.99 -20.62 6.25
CA LEU A 14 6.26 -19.51 5.35
C LEU A 14 5.96 -18.16 6.01
N VAL A 15 4.81 -18.04 6.68
CA VAL A 15 4.40 -16.80 7.38
C VAL A 15 5.39 -16.46 8.49
N THR A 16 5.81 -17.44 9.30
CA THR A 16 6.82 -17.24 10.35
C THR A 16 8.14 -16.73 9.77
N LYS A 17 8.63 -17.35 8.67
CA LYS A 17 9.86 -16.90 8.00
C LYS A 17 9.74 -15.46 7.49
N LYS A 18 8.58 -15.10 6.91
CA LYS A 18 8.32 -13.73 6.42
C LYS A 18 8.24 -12.72 7.57
N ARG A 19 7.54 -13.03 8.67
CA ARG A 19 7.48 -12.14 9.85
C ARG A 19 8.86 -11.89 10.45
N ALA A 20 9.74 -12.90 10.45
CA ALA A 20 11.12 -12.71 10.90
C ALA A 20 11.93 -11.76 9.99
N ALA A 21 11.73 -11.83 8.67
CA ALA A 21 12.45 -10.99 7.70
C ALA A 21 11.94 -9.55 7.61
N TYR A 22 10.62 -9.34 7.75
CA TYR A 22 9.97 -8.03 7.56
C TYR A 22 9.55 -7.36 8.87
N GLY A 23 9.78 -8.02 10.00
CA GLY A 23 9.28 -7.60 11.30
C GLY A 23 7.75 -7.56 11.34
N ASN A 24 7.21 -6.72 12.21
CA ASN A 24 5.77 -6.57 12.42
C ASN A 24 5.13 -5.53 11.48
N SER A 25 5.57 -5.46 10.22
CA SER A 25 5.15 -4.43 9.25
C SER A 25 3.64 -4.36 9.07
N HIS A 26 2.96 -5.51 9.11
CA HIS A 26 1.50 -5.59 8.97
C HIS A 26 0.77 -4.85 10.10
N GLU A 27 1.11 -5.13 11.36
CA GLU A 27 0.48 -4.47 12.51
C GLU A 27 0.89 -2.99 12.59
N LYS A 28 2.19 -2.69 12.37
CA LYS A 28 2.70 -1.32 12.42
C LYS A 28 2.14 -0.42 11.31
N SER A 29 1.84 -0.97 10.14
CA SER A 29 1.18 -0.20 9.07
C SER A 29 -0.22 0.24 9.50
N GLY A 30 -0.94 -0.60 10.24
CA GLY A 30 -2.24 -0.25 10.82
C GLY A 30 -2.14 0.91 11.82
N GLU A 31 -1.13 0.90 12.69
CA GLU A 31 -0.86 1.99 13.64
C GLU A 31 -0.59 3.32 12.91
N VAL A 32 0.23 3.30 11.84
CA VAL A 32 0.50 4.50 11.04
C VAL A 32 -0.77 4.98 10.33
N LEU A 33 -1.58 4.08 9.77
CA LEU A 33 -2.84 4.46 9.15
C LEU A 33 -3.83 5.06 10.14
N ALA A 34 -3.86 4.60 11.40
CA ALA A 34 -4.69 5.19 12.45
C ALA A 34 -4.28 6.63 12.77
N ILE A 35 -2.99 6.96 12.64
CA ILE A 35 -2.49 8.34 12.78
C ILE A 35 -2.91 9.19 11.58
N LEU A 36 -2.81 8.66 10.36
CA LEU A 36 -3.11 9.38 9.12
C LEU A 36 -4.62 9.56 8.86
N TYR A 37 -5.43 8.60 9.30
CA TYR A 37 -6.88 8.54 9.09
C TYR A 37 -7.63 8.34 10.42
N PRO A 38 -7.53 9.28 11.38
CA PRO A 38 -8.10 9.10 12.72
C PRO A 38 -9.64 9.01 12.72
N GLY A 39 -10.30 9.56 11.70
CA GLY A 39 -11.75 9.47 11.50
C GLY A 39 -12.20 8.34 10.58
N GLY A 40 -11.29 7.41 10.22
CA GLY A 40 -11.51 6.42 9.18
C GLY A 40 -11.31 6.96 7.77
N VAL A 41 -11.54 6.11 6.78
CA VAL A 41 -11.29 6.38 5.36
C VAL A 41 -12.63 6.46 4.63
N GLN A 42 -12.87 7.56 3.92
CA GLN A 42 -14.06 7.74 3.08
C GLN A 42 -13.87 7.14 1.67
N PRO A 43 -14.94 6.77 0.95
CA PRO A 43 -14.82 6.11 -0.36
C PRO A 43 -14.02 6.88 -1.41
N ASP A 44 -14.10 8.20 -1.41
CA ASP A 44 -13.34 9.09 -2.29
C ASP A 44 -11.83 9.09 -1.98
N GLN A 45 -11.44 8.75 -0.75
CA GLN A 45 -10.06 8.65 -0.30
C GLN A 45 -9.40 7.30 -0.59
N TYR A 46 -10.16 6.27 -1.01
CA TYR A 46 -9.64 4.91 -1.18
C TYR A 46 -8.42 4.82 -2.12
N GLY A 47 -8.40 5.60 -3.20
CA GLY A 47 -7.27 5.62 -4.12
C GLY A 47 -5.97 6.11 -3.48
N ASP A 48 -6.07 7.17 -2.66
CA ASP A 48 -4.92 7.79 -2.02
C ASP A 48 -4.48 6.94 -0.82
N MET A 49 -5.44 6.42 -0.05
CA MET A 49 -5.19 5.47 1.04
C MET A 49 -4.47 4.21 0.56
N LEU A 50 -4.88 3.62 -0.59
CA LEU A 50 -4.18 2.48 -1.16
C LEU A 50 -2.73 2.84 -1.51
N THR A 51 -2.50 4.01 -2.10
CA THR A 51 -1.15 4.50 -2.43
C THR A 51 -0.28 4.63 -1.17
N VAL A 52 -0.83 5.24 -0.11
CA VAL A 52 -0.17 5.38 1.20
C VAL A 52 0.19 4.01 1.78
N ALA A 53 -0.77 3.07 1.83
CA ALA A 53 -0.54 1.73 2.37
C ALA A 53 0.57 0.99 1.62
N ARG A 54 0.62 1.11 0.28
CA ARG A 54 1.68 0.51 -0.53
C ARG A 54 3.04 1.16 -0.29
N VAL A 55 3.10 2.48 -0.11
CA VAL A 55 4.35 3.16 0.25
C VAL A 55 4.84 2.71 1.63
N LEU A 56 3.96 2.62 2.63
CA LEU A 56 4.30 2.16 3.98
C LEU A 56 4.90 0.75 3.96
N ASP A 57 4.30 -0.20 3.23
CA ASP A 57 4.84 -1.55 3.04
C ASP A 57 6.28 -1.52 2.51
N LYS A 58 6.55 -0.68 1.51
CA LYS A 58 7.90 -0.52 0.94
C LYS A 58 8.87 0.12 1.92
N LEU A 59 8.43 1.08 2.74
CA LEU A 59 9.28 1.69 3.77
C LEU A 59 9.68 0.68 4.84
N PHE A 60 8.76 -0.20 5.28
CA PHE A 60 9.13 -1.31 6.16
C PHE A 60 10.15 -2.23 5.52
N ARG A 61 9.96 -2.59 4.25
CA ARG A 61 10.94 -3.39 3.51
C ARG A 61 12.30 -2.71 3.41
N VAL A 62 12.35 -1.41 3.14
CA VAL A 62 13.61 -0.62 3.13
C VAL A 62 14.31 -0.72 4.48
N ALA A 63 13.56 -0.61 5.57
CA ALA A 63 14.08 -0.58 6.94
C ALA A 63 14.52 -1.96 7.47
N THR A 64 14.01 -3.07 6.91
CA THR A 64 14.34 -4.43 7.39
C THR A 64 15.24 -5.20 6.42
N ASP A 65 14.75 -5.49 5.22
CA ASP A 65 15.50 -6.21 4.19
C ASP A 65 15.16 -5.63 2.81
N ARG A 66 15.91 -4.59 2.46
CA ARG A 66 15.81 -3.90 1.17
C ARG A 66 15.98 -4.86 -0.01
N GLY A 67 16.82 -5.90 0.15
CA GLY A 67 17.27 -6.81 -0.92
C GLY A 67 16.39 -8.04 -1.14
N ALA A 68 15.44 -8.33 -0.26
CA ALA A 68 14.67 -9.58 -0.20
C ALA A 68 14.05 -10.09 -1.52
N TYR A 69 13.82 -9.22 -2.51
CA TYR A 69 13.14 -9.56 -3.76
C TYR A 69 13.90 -9.15 -5.03
N GLY A 70 15.18 -8.76 -4.94
CA GLY A 70 15.99 -8.38 -6.12
C GLY A 70 15.61 -7.06 -6.81
N GLU A 71 14.42 -6.52 -6.52
CA GLU A 71 13.95 -5.22 -7.00
C GLU A 71 14.23 -4.10 -5.99
N SER A 72 14.38 -2.85 -6.45
CA SER A 72 14.57 -1.71 -5.55
C SER A 72 13.23 -1.21 -4.99
N PRO A 73 12.98 -1.30 -3.66
CA PRO A 73 11.75 -0.76 -3.07
C PRO A 73 11.62 0.76 -3.25
N TRP A 74 12.72 1.49 -3.47
CA TRP A 74 12.67 2.92 -3.79
C TRP A 74 12.07 3.21 -5.18
N LYS A 75 12.28 2.30 -6.16
CA LYS A 75 11.62 2.43 -7.47
C LYS A 75 10.11 2.27 -7.33
N ASP A 76 9.66 1.36 -6.46
CA ASP A 76 8.23 1.20 -6.16
C ASP A 76 7.66 2.49 -5.55
N VAL A 77 8.32 3.05 -4.53
CA VAL A 77 7.90 4.30 -3.87
C VAL A 77 7.80 5.45 -4.88
N ALA A 78 8.80 5.64 -5.74
CA ALA A 78 8.77 6.66 -6.78
C ALA A 78 7.63 6.44 -7.78
N GLY A 79 7.41 5.19 -8.20
CA GLY A 79 6.32 4.81 -9.09
C GLY A 79 4.94 5.10 -8.49
N TYR A 80 4.74 4.79 -7.20
CA TYR A 80 3.50 5.12 -6.50
C TYR A 80 3.29 6.62 -6.37
N GLY A 81 4.34 7.39 -6.10
CA GLY A 81 4.28 8.85 -6.11
C GLY A 81 3.83 9.42 -7.46
N LEU A 82 4.41 8.91 -8.56
CA LEU A 82 4.03 9.32 -9.92
C LEU A 82 2.57 8.96 -10.25
N LEU A 83 2.12 7.75 -9.88
CA LEU A 83 0.73 7.33 -10.07
C LEU A 83 -0.26 8.20 -9.27
N GLY A 84 0.09 8.52 -8.02
CA GLY A 84 -0.68 9.41 -7.17
C GLY A 84 -0.80 10.81 -7.76
N TRP A 85 0.31 11.37 -8.23
CA TRP A 85 0.31 12.66 -8.93
C TRP A 85 -0.57 12.63 -10.19
N ALA A 86 -0.38 11.66 -11.08
CA ALA A 86 -1.18 11.55 -12.29
C ALA A 86 -2.69 11.37 -12.00
N ALA A 87 -3.05 10.71 -10.89
CA ALA A 87 -4.43 10.58 -10.46
C ALA A 87 -5.00 11.91 -9.95
N ALA A 88 -4.23 12.69 -9.20
CA ALA A 88 -4.63 14.01 -8.73
C ALA A 88 -4.91 14.96 -9.91
N GLU A 89 -4.03 15.00 -10.91
CA GLU A 89 -4.23 15.82 -12.13
C GLU A 89 -5.56 15.47 -12.84
N ARG A 90 -5.88 14.18 -12.99
CA ARG A 90 -7.15 13.75 -13.61
C ARG A 90 -8.39 14.15 -12.81
N ARG A 91 -8.29 14.25 -11.49
CA ARG A 91 -9.41 14.70 -10.64
C ARG A 91 -9.63 16.20 -10.78
N VAL A 92 -8.56 16.99 -10.90
CA VAL A 92 -8.64 18.44 -11.16
C VAL A 92 -9.31 18.73 -12.50
N VAL A 93 -8.91 18.03 -13.56
CA VAL A 93 -9.52 18.18 -14.90
C VAL A 93 -11.03 17.91 -14.86
N LYS A 94 -11.48 16.84 -14.18
CA LYS A 94 -12.92 16.52 -14.06
C LYS A 94 -13.75 17.58 -13.33
N CYS A 95 -13.14 18.40 -12.48
CA CYS A 95 -13.85 19.48 -11.78
C CYS A 95 -13.84 20.79 -12.58
N GLY A 96 -12.90 20.96 -13.51
CA GLY A 96 -12.74 22.17 -14.34
C GLY A 96 -13.67 22.24 -15.55
N ASP A 97 -14.16 21.11 -16.07
CA ASP A 97 -14.94 21.05 -17.32
C ASP A 97 -16.46 21.30 -17.13
N GLY A 98 -16.92 21.59 -15.91
CA GLY A 98 -18.34 21.83 -15.60
C GLY A 98 -18.80 23.29 -15.64
N ALA A 99 -17.90 24.25 -15.84
CA ALA A 99 -18.22 25.68 -15.79
C ALA A 99 -18.18 26.31 -17.20
N GLY A 100 -19.10 25.91 -18.08
CA GLY A 100 -19.18 26.43 -19.44
C GLY A 100 -20.58 26.45 -20.04
N SER A 101 -21.25 27.60 -19.89
CA SER A 101 -22.30 28.13 -20.77
C SER A 101 -23.72 27.53 -20.71
N GLN A 102 -24.52 28.02 -19.76
CA GLN A 102 -25.85 28.52 -20.10
C GLN A 102 -25.74 30.04 -20.26
N ARG A 103 -25.59 30.54 -21.50
CA ARG A 103 -26.08 31.85 -21.98
C ARG A 103 -26.26 31.76 -23.49
#